data_AF-A0A7G8E2Q7-F1
#
_entry.id   AF-A0A7G8E2Q7-F1
#
_cell.length_a   1.000
_cell.length_b   1.000
_cell.length_c   1.000
_cell.angle_alpha   90.00
_cell.angle_beta   90.00
_cell.angle_gamma   90.00
#
_symmetry.space_group_name_H-M   'P 1'
#
loop_
_entity.id
_entity.type
_entity.pdbx_description
1 polymer ?
#
loop_
_entity_poly.entity_id
_entity_poly.type
_entity_poly.pdbx_seq_one_letter_code
_entity_poly.pdbx_strand_id
1 'polypeptide(L)'
;MHTHANARLTQRGRLRLVSQHLNHHRSLAELAAEAGISLRCAYKWLARYRSGGAAALVDRRSGRRSQRRTLDPQQLQQAVEFRHQRLHLRHIARLLAAPFSTVARVLNLLGLGRLRNLEPKPPVQRYEREHPGDLIHIDVKKLARFRKVGHRITGNRRQGRSAGVGYDRVHVAIDDATRLAYVEVLADEQQATAIGFLSRAVAWFNGHGMELPPSDVGQRSRIPLTQLCQGLQSPWPQAHPHQALHAPHQRQSRTVHPDPLQGMGLCDGLPELPGTRQLAAALPLDL
;
A
#
# COMPACT_ATOMS: atom_id res chain seq x y z
N MET A 1 1.16 26.96 -21.59
CA MET A 1 0.29 26.49 -22.69
C MET A 1 1.23 25.88 -23.70
N HIS A 2 1.08 24.59 -24.01
CA HIS A 2 1.88 23.95 -25.04
C HIS A 2 1.17 24.22 -26.37
N THR A 3 1.73 25.14 -27.17
CA THR A 3 1.19 25.45 -28.49
C THR A 3 1.46 24.26 -29.41
N HIS A 4 0.42 23.70 -30.01
CA HIS A 4 0.54 22.53 -30.89
C HIS A 4 1.56 22.79 -32.02
N ALA A 5 2.31 21.76 -32.42
CA ALA A 5 3.37 21.89 -33.43
C ALA A 5 2.85 22.50 -34.75
N ASN A 6 1.60 22.18 -35.12
CA ASN A 6 0.94 22.66 -36.34
C ASN A 6 0.18 24.00 -36.18
N ALA A 7 0.29 24.68 -35.04
CA ALA A 7 -0.39 25.97 -34.87
C ALA A 7 0.25 27.03 -35.78
N ARG A 8 -0.56 27.68 -36.62
CA ARG A 8 -0.08 28.70 -37.59
C ARG A 8 0.74 29.83 -36.96
N LEU A 9 0.46 30.19 -35.70
CA LEU A 9 1.07 31.32 -34.99
C LEU A 9 1.87 30.87 -33.75
N THR A 10 2.76 29.89 -33.94
CA THR A 10 3.83 29.59 -32.97
C THR A 10 4.76 30.80 -32.78
N GLN A 11 5.65 30.74 -31.79
CA GLN A 11 6.70 31.75 -31.59
C GLN A 11 7.46 32.04 -32.90
N ARG A 12 7.75 31.00 -33.70
CA ARG A 12 8.43 31.14 -35.00
C ARG A 12 7.57 31.88 -36.03
N GLY A 13 6.27 31.60 -36.09
CA GLY A 13 5.34 32.32 -36.97
C GLY A 13 5.23 33.80 -36.61
N ARG A 14 5.19 34.13 -35.31
CA ARG A 14 5.17 35.51 -34.81
C ARG A 14 6.46 36.25 -35.11
N LEU A 15 7.61 35.57 -34.96
CA LEU A 15 8.91 36.14 -35.26
C LEU A 15 9.02 36.47 -36.75
N ARG A 16 8.59 35.56 -37.64
CA ARG A 16 8.55 35.81 -39.09
C ARG A 16 7.75 37.06 -39.44
N LEU A 17 6.56 37.21 -38.86
CA LEU A 17 5.72 38.39 -39.08
C LEU A 17 6.45 39.68 -38.68
N VAL A 18 7.06 39.70 -37.48
CA VAL A 18 7.79 40.89 -37.00
C VAL A 18 9.04 41.16 -37.85
N SER A 19 9.79 40.13 -38.24
CA SER A 19 10.97 40.27 -39.11
C SER A 19 10.61 40.78 -40.51
N GLN A 20 9.47 40.36 -41.08
CA GLN A 20 9.00 40.88 -42.37
C GLN A 20 8.68 42.37 -42.32
N HIS A 21 8.11 42.83 -41.20
CA HIS A 21 7.87 44.26 -41.01
C HIS A 21 9.18 45.05 -40.85
N LEU A 22 10.11 44.55 -40.01
CA LEU A 22 11.33 45.28 -39.66
C LEU A 22 12.40 45.26 -40.76
N ASN A 23 12.57 44.14 -41.46
CA ASN A 23 13.70 43.93 -42.39
C ASN A 23 13.29 44.08 -43.86
N HIS A 24 12.00 43.91 -44.17
CA HIS A 24 11.48 43.95 -45.54
C HIS A 24 10.45 45.07 -45.75
N HIS A 25 10.34 45.99 -44.79
CA HIS A 25 9.48 47.18 -44.83
C HIS A 25 8.00 46.92 -45.19
N ARG A 26 7.51 45.68 -45.00
CA ARG A 26 6.12 45.33 -45.25
C ARG A 26 5.21 45.96 -44.20
N SER A 27 4.00 46.37 -44.58
CA SER A 27 3.04 46.94 -43.65
C SER A 27 2.57 45.91 -42.62
N LEU A 28 2.49 46.30 -41.34
CA LEU A 28 1.89 45.43 -40.31
C LEU A 28 0.41 45.12 -40.58
N ALA A 29 -0.30 46.01 -41.29
CA ALA A 29 -1.70 45.79 -41.64
C ALA A 29 -1.86 44.63 -42.62
N GLU A 30 -1.04 44.61 -43.67
CA GLU A 30 -1.00 43.52 -44.66
C GLU A 30 -0.62 42.20 -44.00
N LEU A 31 0.46 42.21 -43.22
CA LEU A 31 0.97 41.03 -42.52
C LEU A 31 -0.03 40.48 -41.50
N ALA A 32 -0.79 41.35 -40.83
CA ALA A 32 -1.84 40.95 -39.91
C ALA A 32 -3.01 40.28 -40.65
N ALA A 33 -3.40 40.83 -41.81
CA ALA A 33 -4.44 40.25 -42.67
C ALA A 33 -4.05 38.87 -43.21
N GLU A 34 -2.82 38.72 -43.73
CA GLU A 34 -2.28 37.43 -44.20
C GLU A 34 -2.24 36.37 -43.10
N ALA A 35 -1.89 36.80 -41.88
CA ALA A 35 -1.82 35.94 -40.71
C ALA A 35 -3.18 35.65 -40.05
N GLY A 36 -4.27 36.29 -40.50
CA GLY A 36 -5.60 36.15 -39.94
C GLY A 36 -5.74 36.68 -38.51
N ILE A 37 -5.02 37.76 -38.17
CA ILE A 37 -5.04 38.39 -36.84
C ILE A 37 -5.41 39.88 -36.95
N SER A 38 -5.86 40.45 -35.84
CA SER A 38 -6.07 41.91 -35.78
C SER A 38 -4.75 42.67 -35.82
N LEU A 39 -4.76 43.87 -36.42
CA LEU A 39 -3.64 44.81 -36.42
C LEU A 39 -3.13 45.11 -34.99
N ARG A 40 -4.06 45.23 -34.02
CA ARG A 40 -3.73 45.39 -32.59
C ARG A 40 -2.90 44.21 -32.04
N CYS A 41 -3.17 42.98 -32.49
CA CYS A 41 -2.39 41.81 -32.09
C CYS A 41 -0.96 41.87 -32.66
N ALA A 42 -0.82 42.29 -33.92
CA ALA A 42 0.47 42.46 -34.57
C ALA A 42 1.32 43.55 -33.88
N TYR A 43 0.74 44.71 -33.56
CA TYR A 43 1.42 45.75 -32.77
C TYR A 43 1.83 45.28 -31.37
N LYS A 44 0.99 44.50 -30.69
CA LYS A 44 1.34 43.88 -29.40
C LYS A 44 2.58 42.98 -29.52
N TRP A 45 2.70 42.20 -30.60
CA TRP A 45 3.89 41.37 -30.82
C TRP A 45 5.12 42.19 -31.19
N LEU A 46 4.98 43.21 -32.02
CA LEU A 46 6.06 44.15 -32.32
C LEU A 46 6.59 44.82 -31.04
N ALA A 47 5.71 45.31 -30.17
CA ALA A 47 6.08 45.91 -28.90
C ALA A 47 6.83 44.91 -27.99
N ARG A 48 6.35 43.65 -27.92
CA ARG A 48 7.04 42.58 -27.17
C ARG A 48 8.43 42.31 -27.74
N TYR A 49 8.54 42.20 -29.06
CA TYR A 49 9.82 41.96 -29.74
C TYR A 49 10.81 43.10 -29.48
N ARG A 50 10.37 44.37 -29.56
CA ARG A 50 11.21 45.53 -29.22
C ARG A 50 11.68 45.50 -27.76
N SER A 51 10.86 45.00 -26.84
CA SER A 51 11.20 44.95 -25.41
C SER A 51 12.10 43.77 -24.99
N GLY A 52 12.13 42.68 -25.74
CA GLY A 52 12.80 41.44 -25.29
C GLY A 52 13.09 40.42 -26.38
N GLY A 53 13.19 40.88 -27.63
CA GLY A 53 13.56 40.10 -28.81
C GLY A 53 12.62 38.92 -29.08
N ALA A 54 13.18 37.91 -29.75
CA ALA A 54 12.44 36.70 -30.13
C ALA A 54 11.88 35.92 -28.92
N ALA A 55 12.58 35.94 -27.79
CA ALA A 55 12.15 35.25 -26.56
C ALA A 55 10.84 35.83 -26.00
N ALA A 56 10.61 37.14 -26.15
CA ALA A 56 9.40 37.80 -25.67
C ALA A 56 8.12 37.44 -26.45
N LEU A 57 8.23 36.72 -27.58
CA LEU A 57 7.10 36.28 -28.40
C LEU A 57 6.46 34.96 -27.95
N VAL A 58 7.05 34.28 -26.96
CA VAL A 58 6.48 33.07 -26.35
C VAL A 58 5.14 33.37 -25.68
N ASP A 59 4.21 32.41 -25.72
CA ASP A 59 2.96 32.51 -24.97
C ASP A 59 3.22 32.52 -23.47
N ARG A 60 2.93 33.67 -22.86
CA ARG A 60 2.92 33.79 -21.40
C ARG A 60 1.72 33.01 -20.88
N ARG A 61 1.92 32.23 -19.81
CA ARG A 61 0.80 31.57 -19.11
C ARG A 61 -0.20 32.65 -18.66
N SER A 62 -1.48 32.45 -18.94
CA SER A 62 -2.58 33.21 -18.35
C SER A 62 -2.77 32.80 -16.89
N GLY A 63 -1.73 32.97 -16.08
CA GLY A 63 -1.80 32.77 -14.64
C GLY A 63 -2.35 34.03 -13.99
N ARG A 64 -3.32 33.88 -13.08
CA ARG A 64 -3.73 34.96 -12.19
C ARG A 64 -2.48 35.39 -11.39
N ARG A 65 -2.08 36.66 -11.47
CA ARG A 65 -0.87 37.18 -10.79
C ARG A 65 -0.92 37.08 -9.26
N SER A 66 -2.11 36.89 -8.68
CA SER A 66 -2.32 36.72 -7.24
C SER A 66 -3.46 35.73 -7.02
N GLN A 67 -3.30 34.75 -6.14
CA GLN A 67 -4.39 33.94 -5.62
C GLN A 67 -4.82 34.51 -4.27
N ARG A 68 -6.03 35.09 -4.20
CA ARG A 68 -6.50 35.87 -3.03
C ARG A 68 -7.20 35.03 -1.95
N ARG A 69 -7.04 33.70 -1.93
CA ARG A 69 -7.77 32.80 -1.01
C ARG A 69 -6.94 31.58 -0.60
N THR A 70 -5.86 31.83 0.10
CA THR A 70 -5.16 30.81 0.90
C THR A 70 -5.33 31.20 2.36
N LEU A 71 -5.20 30.23 3.27
CA LEU A 71 -5.06 30.52 4.71
C LEU A 71 -3.93 31.56 4.89
N ASP A 72 -4.11 32.50 5.81
CA ASP A 72 -2.98 33.33 6.22
C ASP A 72 -1.89 32.46 6.88
N PRO A 73 -0.66 32.98 7.05
CA PRO A 73 0.44 32.19 7.62
C PRO A 73 0.15 31.61 9.02
N GLN A 74 -0.61 32.33 9.85
CA GLN A 74 -0.94 31.90 11.20
C GLN A 74 -1.97 30.76 11.18
N GLN A 75 -3.03 30.92 10.39
CA GLN A 75 -4.04 29.88 10.17
C GLN A 75 -3.43 28.63 9.55
N LEU A 76 -2.44 28.78 8.65
CA LEU A 76 -1.72 27.63 8.09
C LEU A 76 -0.92 26.89 9.17
N GLN A 77 -0.19 27.62 9.99
CA GLN A 77 0.57 27.04 11.10
C GLN A 77 -0.35 26.27 12.06
N GLN A 78 -1.45 26.88 12.47
CA GLN A 78 -2.46 26.22 13.30
C GLN A 78 -3.08 25.00 12.61
N ALA A 79 -3.34 25.06 11.30
CA ALA A 79 -3.86 23.94 10.54
C ALA A 79 -2.88 22.75 10.57
N VAL A 80 -1.58 23.00 10.45
CA VAL A 80 -0.53 21.97 10.53
C VAL A 80 -0.45 21.39 11.94
N GLU A 81 -0.45 22.22 12.97
CA GLU A 81 -0.42 21.78 14.38
C GLU A 81 -1.62 20.90 14.74
N PHE A 82 -2.84 21.36 14.43
CA PHE A 82 -4.04 20.54 14.62
C PHE A 82 -3.98 19.25 13.82
N ARG A 83 -3.35 19.28 12.64
CA ARG A 83 -3.18 18.09 11.83
C ARG A 83 -2.23 17.10 12.49
N HIS A 84 -1.13 17.54 13.09
CA HIS A 84 -0.22 16.70 13.87
C HIS A 84 -0.85 16.15 15.15
N GLN A 85 -1.82 16.86 15.74
CA GLN A 85 -2.70 16.34 16.80
C GLN A 85 -3.76 15.34 16.30
N ARG A 86 -3.64 14.88 15.04
CA ARG A 86 -4.50 13.89 14.38
C ARG A 86 -5.95 14.35 14.15
N LEU A 87 -6.24 15.65 14.20
CA LEU A 87 -7.58 16.13 13.86
C LEU A 87 -7.88 15.91 12.37
N HIS A 88 -9.15 15.61 12.08
CA HIS A 88 -9.67 15.49 10.72
C HIS A 88 -9.78 16.87 10.06
N LEU A 89 -9.56 16.94 8.75
CA LEU A 89 -9.59 18.19 7.96
C LEU A 89 -10.89 19.00 8.14
N ARG A 90 -12.04 18.34 8.28
CA ARG A 90 -13.33 18.99 8.56
C ARG A 90 -13.40 19.60 9.96
N HIS A 91 -12.71 19.01 10.93
CA HIS A 91 -12.62 19.57 12.28
C HIS A 91 -11.72 20.80 12.26
N ILE A 92 -10.55 20.70 11.62
CA ILE A 92 -9.61 21.81 11.45
C ILE A 92 -10.29 23.01 10.77
N ALA A 93 -11.04 22.77 9.69
CA ALA A 93 -11.78 23.82 9.00
C ALA A 93 -12.78 24.57 9.90
N ARG A 94 -13.47 23.85 10.81
CA ARG A 94 -14.38 24.44 11.79
C ARG A 94 -13.63 25.29 12.82
N LEU A 95 -12.51 24.79 13.37
CA LEU A 95 -11.71 25.51 14.36
C LEU A 95 -11.10 26.80 13.80
N LEU A 96 -10.67 26.77 12.54
CA LEU A 96 -10.06 27.92 11.87
C LEU A 96 -11.08 28.89 11.24
N ALA A 97 -12.39 28.59 11.33
CA ALA A 97 -13.44 29.29 10.60
C ALA A 97 -13.13 29.48 9.10
N ALA A 98 -12.50 28.47 8.48
CA ALA A 98 -12.01 28.53 7.12
C ALA A 98 -12.76 27.53 6.21
N PRO A 99 -12.91 27.81 4.89
CA PRO A 99 -13.54 26.86 3.98
C PRO A 99 -12.81 25.52 3.96
N PHE A 100 -13.55 24.42 4.09
CA PHE A 100 -12.99 23.06 4.05
C PHE A 100 -12.15 22.81 2.80
N SER A 101 -12.59 23.29 1.64
CA SER A 101 -11.86 23.16 0.38
C SER A 101 -10.48 23.83 0.42
N THR A 102 -10.35 24.96 1.11
CA THR A 102 -9.08 25.65 1.31
C THR A 102 -8.15 24.86 2.22
N VAL A 103 -8.64 24.43 3.38
CA VAL A 103 -7.87 23.62 4.34
C VAL A 103 -7.41 22.30 3.72
N ALA A 104 -8.32 21.60 3.03
CA ALA A 104 -8.01 20.35 2.34
C ALA A 104 -6.98 20.56 1.23
N ARG A 105 -7.13 21.60 0.40
CA ARG A 105 -6.17 21.93 -0.66
C ARG A 105 -4.77 22.18 -0.09
N VAL A 106 -4.66 23.02 0.94
CA VAL A 106 -3.35 23.39 1.49
C VAL A 106 -2.68 22.22 2.21
N LEU A 107 -3.43 21.47 3.05
CA LEU A 107 -2.86 20.31 3.73
C LEU A 107 -2.55 19.16 2.76
N ASN A 108 -3.29 19.00 1.66
CA ASN A 108 -2.92 18.06 0.59
C ASN A 108 -1.61 18.47 -0.10
N LEU A 109 -1.40 19.76 -0.37
CA LEU A 109 -0.15 20.27 -0.97
C LEU A 109 1.06 20.04 -0.07
N LEU A 110 0.87 20.09 1.25
CA LEU A 110 1.91 19.75 2.23
C LEU A 110 2.05 18.24 2.48
N GLY A 111 1.30 17.40 1.76
CA GLY A 111 1.31 15.95 1.97
C GLY A 111 0.58 15.50 3.25
N LEU A 112 -0.08 16.38 3.99
CA LEU A 112 -0.76 16.09 5.25
C LEU A 112 -2.25 15.75 5.11
N GLY A 113 -2.75 15.57 3.88
CA GLY A 113 -4.15 15.31 3.59
C GLY A 113 -4.74 14.03 4.18
N ARG A 114 -3.90 13.03 4.50
CA ARG A 114 -4.31 11.74 5.07
C ARG A 114 -3.60 11.49 6.40
N LEU A 115 -4.28 10.84 7.35
CA LEU A 115 -3.71 10.49 8.66
C LEU A 115 -2.44 9.65 8.57
N ARG A 116 -2.42 8.67 7.65
CA ARG A 116 -1.25 7.81 7.41
C ARG A 116 0.02 8.55 6.98
N ASN A 117 -0.09 9.81 6.56
CA ASN A 117 1.07 10.59 6.12
C ASN A 117 1.76 11.29 7.30
N LEU A 118 1.13 11.34 8.49
CA LEU A 118 1.75 11.86 9.71
C LEU A 118 2.80 10.90 10.27
N GLU A 119 2.52 9.60 10.14
CA GLU A 119 3.35 8.50 10.62
C GLU A 119 3.51 7.54 9.44
N PRO A 120 4.52 7.78 8.56
CA PRO A 120 4.77 6.86 7.47
C PRO A 120 5.02 5.46 8.05
N LYS A 121 4.40 4.45 7.43
CA LYS A 121 4.60 3.06 7.86
C LYS A 121 6.09 2.73 7.77
N PRO A 122 6.72 2.18 8.83
CA PRO A 122 8.10 1.76 8.74
C PRO A 122 8.26 0.73 7.62
N PRO A 123 9.44 0.67 6.98
CA PRO A 123 9.69 -0.32 5.95
C PRO A 123 9.45 -1.73 6.52
N VAL A 124 8.79 -2.59 5.73
CA VAL A 124 8.52 -3.97 6.13
C VAL A 124 9.84 -4.72 6.15
N GLN A 125 10.29 -5.14 7.33
CA GLN A 125 11.43 -6.04 7.46
C GLN A 125 10.94 -7.47 7.21
N ARG A 126 11.43 -8.08 6.12
CA ARG A 126 11.19 -9.49 5.82
C ARG A 126 12.41 -10.28 6.28
N TYR A 127 12.16 -11.38 6.97
CA TYR A 127 13.18 -12.36 7.31
C TYR A 127 12.71 -13.72 6.82
N GLU A 128 13.67 -14.60 6.58
CA GLU A 128 13.47 -16.00 6.29
C GLU A 128 14.62 -16.76 6.94
N ARG A 129 14.33 -17.86 7.62
CA ARG A 129 15.36 -18.76 8.15
C ARG A 129 16.06 -19.52 7.03
N GLU A 130 17.30 -19.90 7.26
CA GLU A 130 18.13 -20.57 6.25
C GLU A 130 17.83 -22.07 6.19
N HIS A 131 17.58 -22.71 7.33
CA HIS A 131 17.40 -24.15 7.39
C HIS A 131 15.94 -24.53 7.75
N PRO A 132 15.41 -25.60 7.12
CA PRO A 132 14.14 -26.21 7.52
C PRO A 132 14.12 -26.53 9.02
N GLY A 133 13.05 -26.13 9.72
CA GLY A 133 12.88 -26.38 11.14
C GLY A 133 13.47 -25.30 12.07
N ASP A 134 14.21 -24.32 11.55
CA ASP A 134 14.75 -23.21 12.36
C ASP A 134 13.64 -22.34 13.00
N LEU A 135 12.44 -22.31 12.40
CA LEU A 135 11.31 -21.54 12.91
C LEU A 135 10.00 -22.07 12.33
N ILE A 136 9.05 -22.39 13.20
CA ILE A 136 7.66 -22.63 12.82
C ILE A 136 6.77 -21.48 13.28
N HIS A 137 5.96 -20.97 12.35
CA HIS A 137 4.87 -20.05 12.62
C HIS A 137 3.59 -20.80 12.91
N ILE A 138 2.96 -20.48 14.05
CA ILE A 138 1.67 -21.08 14.43
C ILE A 138 0.59 -20.02 14.49
N ASP A 139 -0.54 -20.30 13.83
CA ASP A 139 -1.74 -19.47 13.85
C ASP A 139 -3.01 -20.33 14.00
N VAL A 140 -4.03 -19.75 14.61
CA VAL A 140 -5.37 -20.35 14.66
C VAL A 140 -6.35 -19.43 13.96
N LYS A 141 -6.85 -19.88 12.81
CA LYS A 141 -7.82 -19.13 12.02
C LYS A 141 -9.23 -19.59 12.30
N LYS A 142 -10.08 -18.67 12.78
CA LYS A 142 -11.53 -18.88 12.82
C LYS A 142 -12.14 -18.63 11.44
N LEU A 143 -12.71 -19.66 10.85
CA LEU A 143 -13.44 -19.58 9.59
C LEU A 143 -14.92 -19.78 9.85
N ALA A 144 -15.75 -18.84 9.38
CA ALA A 144 -17.19 -18.93 9.56
C ALA A 144 -17.72 -20.13 8.76
N ARG A 145 -18.47 -21.01 9.43
CA ARG A 145 -19.15 -22.12 8.77
C ARG A 145 -20.27 -21.57 7.89
N PHE A 146 -20.51 -22.24 6.78
CA PHE A 146 -21.60 -21.93 5.88
C PHE A 146 -22.39 -23.19 5.52
N ARG A 147 -23.72 -23.08 5.48
CA ARG A 147 -24.63 -24.11 4.95
C ARG A 147 -25.29 -23.67 3.65
N LYS A 148 -25.07 -22.42 3.26
CA LYS A 148 -25.69 -21.78 2.09
C LYS A 148 -24.61 -21.05 1.31
N VAL A 149 -24.80 -21.00 0.00
CA VAL A 149 -23.95 -20.24 -0.91
C VAL A 149 -24.01 -18.74 -0.55
N GLY A 150 -22.84 -18.12 -0.44
CA GLY A 150 -22.70 -16.73 0.01
C GLY A 150 -23.14 -15.68 -1.01
N HIS A 151 -23.34 -14.46 -0.54
CA HIS A 151 -23.82 -13.32 -1.33
C HIS A 151 -22.91 -12.90 -2.50
N ARG A 152 -21.64 -13.32 -2.48
CA ARG A 152 -20.71 -13.09 -3.60
C ARG A 152 -21.15 -13.85 -4.86
N ILE A 153 -21.81 -14.99 -4.69
CA ILE A 153 -22.34 -15.81 -5.78
C ILE A 153 -23.83 -15.49 -5.98
N THR A 154 -24.62 -15.41 -4.90
CA THR A 154 -26.08 -15.19 -5.01
C THR A 154 -26.47 -13.73 -5.27
N GLY A 155 -25.54 -12.77 -5.19
CA GLY A 155 -25.80 -11.33 -5.33
C GLY A 155 -26.61 -10.71 -4.17
N ASN A 156 -27.26 -11.53 -3.34
CA ASN A 156 -28.14 -11.08 -2.28
C ASN A 156 -27.52 -11.22 -0.88
N ARG A 157 -27.21 -10.08 -0.25
CA ARG A 157 -26.60 -10.01 1.09
C ARG A 157 -27.45 -10.62 2.20
N ARG A 158 -28.77 -10.78 2.01
CA ARG A 158 -29.68 -11.35 3.01
C ARG A 158 -29.82 -12.87 2.90
N GLN A 159 -29.74 -13.43 1.69
CA GLN A 159 -29.97 -14.86 1.44
C GLN A 159 -28.73 -15.73 1.70
N GLY A 160 -27.52 -15.18 1.51
CA GLY A 160 -26.26 -15.91 1.69
C GLY A 160 -25.71 -15.95 3.12
N ARG A 161 -26.53 -15.68 4.15
CA ARG A 161 -26.10 -15.63 5.55
C ARG A 161 -26.42 -16.94 6.27
N SER A 162 -25.38 -17.60 6.79
CA SER A 162 -25.50 -18.82 7.61
C SER A 162 -25.48 -18.45 9.10
N ALA A 163 -26.58 -17.90 9.61
CA ALA A 163 -26.67 -17.48 11.02
C ALA A 163 -26.62 -18.68 11.97
N GLY A 164 -25.90 -18.54 13.09
CA GLY A 164 -25.86 -19.55 14.16
C GLY A 164 -25.04 -20.82 13.87
N VAL A 165 -24.43 -20.95 12.68
CA VAL A 165 -23.71 -22.18 12.30
C VAL A 165 -22.32 -22.28 12.97
N GLY A 166 -21.83 -21.18 13.52
CA GLY A 166 -20.57 -21.15 14.25
C GLY A 166 -19.34 -21.05 13.35
N TYR A 167 -18.20 -21.50 13.87
CA TYR A 167 -16.89 -21.36 13.24
C TYR A 167 -16.12 -22.69 13.27
N ASP A 168 -15.35 -22.95 12.24
CA ASP A 168 -14.23 -23.89 12.30
C ASP A 168 -12.99 -23.18 12.82
N ARG A 169 -12.19 -23.88 13.63
CA ARG A 169 -10.89 -23.39 14.08
C ARG A 169 -9.82 -24.17 13.35
N VAL A 170 -9.19 -23.52 12.39
CA VAL A 170 -8.11 -24.10 11.61
C VAL A 170 -6.81 -23.76 12.31
N HIS A 171 -6.20 -24.74 12.95
CA HIS A 171 -4.87 -24.65 13.53
C HIS A 171 -3.85 -24.92 12.42
N VAL A 172 -2.90 -24.03 12.26
CA VAL A 172 -1.92 -24.05 11.16
C VAL A 172 -0.54 -23.85 11.74
N ALA A 173 0.40 -24.70 11.34
CA ALA A 173 1.82 -24.59 11.63
C ALA A 173 2.58 -24.58 10.29
N ILE A 174 3.42 -23.58 10.07
CA ILE A 174 4.15 -23.39 8.80
C ILE A 174 5.63 -23.22 9.12
N ASP A 175 6.47 -24.06 8.52
CA ASP A 175 7.92 -23.87 8.55
C ASP A 175 8.33 -22.64 7.74
N ASP A 176 9.22 -21.82 8.30
CA ASP A 176 9.60 -20.55 7.68
C ASP A 176 10.48 -20.72 6.44
N ALA A 177 11.37 -21.73 6.39
CA ALA A 177 12.32 -21.91 5.29
C ALA A 177 11.70 -22.65 4.10
N THR A 178 10.95 -23.73 4.36
CA THR A 178 10.36 -24.60 3.32
C THR A 178 8.93 -24.21 2.95
N ARG A 179 8.26 -23.43 3.81
CA ARG A 179 6.81 -23.16 3.72
C ARG A 179 5.92 -24.39 3.83
N LEU A 180 6.47 -25.52 4.29
CA LEU A 180 5.68 -26.71 4.54
C LEU A 180 4.67 -26.45 5.67
N ALA A 181 3.41 -26.81 5.43
CA ALA A 181 2.30 -26.50 6.32
C ALA A 181 1.65 -27.77 6.88
N TYR A 182 1.51 -27.83 8.20
CA TYR A 182 0.70 -28.78 8.93
C TYR A 182 -0.60 -28.10 9.39
N VAL A 183 -1.75 -28.72 9.10
CA VAL A 183 -3.07 -28.10 9.31
C VAL A 183 -4.04 -29.09 9.96
N GLU A 184 -4.74 -28.64 11.00
CA GLU A 184 -5.84 -29.37 11.62
C GLU A 184 -7.08 -28.48 11.79
N VAL A 185 -8.27 -29.04 11.59
CA VAL A 185 -9.53 -28.38 11.96
C VAL A 185 -9.99 -28.94 13.29
N LEU A 186 -9.94 -28.11 14.33
CA LEU A 186 -10.25 -28.51 15.70
C LEU A 186 -11.50 -27.79 16.24
N ALA A 187 -12.06 -28.34 17.32
CA ALA A 187 -13.33 -27.87 17.87
C ALA A 187 -13.25 -26.45 18.47
N ASP A 188 -12.08 -26.09 19.01
CA ASP A 188 -11.85 -24.83 19.71
C ASP A 188 -10.38 -24.39 19.64
N GLU A 189 -10.10 -23.26 20.29
CA GLU A 189 -8.78 -22.63 20.42
C GLU A 189 -8.27 -22.67 21.88
N GLN A 190 -8.80 -23.58 22.70
CA GLN A 190 -8.45 -23.70 24.11
C GLN A 190 -7.02 -24.23 24.26
N GLN A 191 -6.43 -23.98 25.44
CA GLN A 191 -5.05 -24.33 25.74
C GLN A 191 -4.74 -25.82 25.48
N ALA A 192 -5.60 -26.74 25.95
CA ALA A 192 -5.39 -28.17 25.76
C ALA A 192 -5.37 -28.57 24.27
N THR A 193 -6.30 -28.01 23.49
CA THR A 193 -6.40 -28.22 22.04
C THR A 193 -5.16 -27.69 21.30
N ALA A 194 -4.71 -26.49 21.65
CA ALA A 194 -3.54 -25.86 21.06
C ALA A 194 -2.23 -26.60 21.42
N ILE A 195 -2.08 -27.07 22.66
CA ILE A 195 -0.94 -27.91 23.08
C ILE A 195 -0.95 -29.23 22.30
N GLY A 196 -2.11 -29.90 22.21
CA GLY A 196 -2.25 -31.14 21.46
C GLY A 196 -1.88 -30.97 19.99
N PHE A 197 -2.34 -29.88 19.36
CA PHE A 197 -1.97 -29.51 18.00
C PHE A 197 -0.45 -29.32 17.85
N LEU A 198 0.17 -28.54 18.74
CA LEU A 198 1.61 -28.29 18.70
C LEU A 198 2.41 -29.59 18.80
N SER A 199 2.08 -30.47 19.75
CA SER A 199 2.78 -31.75 19.90
C SER A 199 2.70 -32.62 18.64
N ARG A 200 1.52 -32.67 17.98
CA ARG A 200 1.35 -33.40 16.72
C ARG A 200 2.08 -32.73 15.56
N ALA A 201 2.05 -31.40 15.48
CA ALA A 201 2.78 -30.65 14.48
C ALA A 201 4.28 -30.92 14.59
N VAL A 202 4.86 -30.79 15.78
CA VAL A 202 6.29 -31.07 16.02
C VAL A 202 6.65 -32.49 15.62
N ALA A 203 5.87 -33.49 16.05
CA ALA A 203 6.10 -34.88 15.66
C ALA A 203 6.04 -35.08 14.13
N TRP A 204 5.09 -34.40 13.47
CA TRP A 204 4.93 -34.47 12.01
C TRP A 204 6.13 -33.84 11.29
N PHE A 205 6.58 -32.65 11.69
CA PHE A 205 7.75 -31.99 11.11
C PHE A 205 9.06 -32.79 11.35
N ASN A 206 9.25 -33.33 12.55
CA ASN A 206 10.39 -34.21 12.86
C ASN A 206 10.37 -35.47 11.97
N GLY A 207 9.19 -36.03 11.69
CA GLY A 207 9.02 -37.13 10.74
C GLY A 207 9.42 -36.81 9.29
N HIS A 208 9.53 -35.53 8.95
CA HIS A 208 10.02 -35.03 7.66
C HIS A 208 11.48 -34.57 7.70
N GLY A 209 12.24 -34.94 8.74
CA GLY A 209 13.66 -34.62 8.86
C GLY A 209 13.96 -33.17 9.27
N MET A 210 12.95 -32.40 9.71
CA MET A 210 13.16 -31.08 10.28
C MET A 210 13.41 -31.21 11.79
N GLU A 211 14.64 -30.96 12.23
CA GLU A 211 14.98 -30.95 13.66
C GLU A 211 14.52 -29.64 14.29
N LEU A 212 13.31 -29.64 14.84
CA LEU A 212 12.77 -28.45 15.51
C LEU A 212 13.47 -28.22 16.85
N PRO A 213 14.19 -27.10 17.04
CA PRO A 213 14.75 -26.78 18.34
C PRO A 213 13.60 -26.48 19.31
N PRO A 214 13.71 -26.88 20.59
CA PRO A 214 12.67 -26.65 21.59
C PRO A 214 12.25 -25.18 21.73
N SER A 215 13.12 -24.22 21.36
CA SER A 215 13.05 -22.81 21.70
C SER A 215 12.46 -21.87 20.64
N ASP A 216 12.31 -22.26 19.38
CA ASP A 216 11.96 -21.34 18.27
C ASP A 216 10.58 -21.63 17.65
N VAL A 217 9.56 -21.74 18.51
CA VAL A 217 8.17 -21.60 18.07
C VAL A 217 7.80 -20.12 18.13
N GLY A 218 7.87 -19.44 16.98
CA GLY A 218 7.49 -18.02 16.85
C GLY A 218 5.98 -17.85 16.99
N GLN A 219 5.46 -17.85 18.21
CA GLN A 219 4.04 -17.62 18.44
C GLN A 219 3.71 -16.13 18.39
N ARG A 220 2.70 -15.77 17.58
CA ARG A 220 1.91 -14.54 17.76
C ARG A 220 0.77 -14.69 18.77
N SER A 221 0.72 -15.81 19.50
CA SER A 221 -0.37 -16.19 20.38
C SER A 221 0.05 -16.19 21.85
N ARG A 222 -0.80 -15.62 22.71
CA ARG A 222 -0.65 -15.52 24.17
C ARG A 222 -0.90 -16.86 24.88
N ILE A 223 -0.19 -17.92 24.52
CA ILE A 223 -0.32 -19.23 25.21
C ILE A 223 0.87 -19.37 26.16
N PRO A 224 0.66 -19.45 27.49
CA PRO A 224 1.73 -19.78 28.42
C PRO A 224 2.10 -21.26 28.21
N LEU A 225 3.21 -21.49 27.52
CA LEU A 225 3.79 -22.80 27.22
C LEU A 225 4.51 -23.45 28.43
N THR A 226 4.23 -23.01 29.64
CA THR A 226 4.90 -23.48 30.86
C THR A 226 4.65 -24.95 31.19
N GLN A 227 3.61 -25.58 30.61
CA GLN A 227 3.30 -27.00 30.84
C GLN A 227 3.97 -27.98 29.88
N LEU A 228 4.60 -27.52 28.78
CA LEU A 228 5.37 -28.41 27.89
C LEU A 228 6.78 -28.69 28.45
N CYS A 229 7.18 -27.97 29.50
CA CYS A 229 8.55 -27.92 30.01
C CYS A 229 8.90 -28.98 31.06
N GLN A 230 7.96 -29.81 31.52
CA GLN A 230 8.32 -30.84 32.52
C GLN A 230 9.14 -32.00 31.92
N GLY A 231 9.14 -32.16 30.59
CA GLY A 231 9.91 -33.19 29.89
C GLY A 231 11.18 -32.70 29.16
N LEU A 232 11.42 -31.39 29.08
CA LEU A 232 12.53 -30.81 28.32
C LEU A 232 13.32 -29.85 29.21
N GLN A 233 14.41 -30.36 29.79
CA GLN A 233 15.28 -29.63 30.71
C GLN A 233 16.15 -28.63 29.93
N SER A 234 15.63 -27.43 29.64
CA SER A 234 16.45 -26.25 29.32
C SER A 234 15.67 -24.95 29.53
N PRO A 235 16.31 -23.87 30.01
CA PRO A 235 15.66 -22.60 30.27
C PRO A 235 15.32 -21.89 28.95
N TRP A 236 14.05 -21.49 28.83
CA TRP A 236 13.50 -20.83 27.66
C TRP A 236 13.92 -19.35 27.60
N PRO A 237 14.47 -18.85 26.48
CA PRO A 237 14.49 -17.42 26.20
C PRO A 237 13.06 -16.93 25.99
N GLN A 238 12.71 -15.81 26.63
CA GLN A 238 11.38 -15.22 26.54
C GLN A 238 11.16 -14.64 25.13
N ALA A 239 10.21 -15.18 24.36
CA ALA A 239 9.79 -14.56 23.11
C ALA A 239 9.04 -13.24 23.41
N HIS A 240 9.70 -12.10 23.19
CA HIS A 240 9.09 -10.80 23.38
C HIS A 240 8.10 -10.50 22.23
N PRO A 241 6.82 -10.19 22.51
CA PRO A 241 5.76 -10.07 21.50
C PRO A 241 5.97 -8.94 20.47
N HIS A 242 6.98 -8.10 20.66
CA HIS A 242 7.28 -6.92 19.84
C HIS A 242 8.76 -6.74 19.48
N GLN A 243 9.64 -7.66 19.87
CA GLN A 243 11.05 -7.53 19.53
C GLN A 243 11.32 -8.25 18.20
N ALA A 244 11.76 -7.49 17.19
CA ALA A 244 12.35 -8.08 16.01
C ALA A 244 13.60 -8.84 16.45
N LEU A 245 13.60 -10.17 16.29
CA LEU A 245 14.80 -10.97 16.46
C LEU A 245 15.75 -10.61 15.32
N HIS A 246 16.70 -9.73 15.60
CA HIS A 246 17.74 -9.38 14.65
C HIS A 246 18.77 -10.52 14.63
N ALA A 247 18.80 -11.30 13.55
CA ALA A 247 19.95 -12.15 13.29
C ALA A 247 21.18 -11.23 13.05
N PRO A 248 22.36 -11.53 13.61
CA PRO A 248 23.60 -10.76 13.41
C PRO A 248 24.13 -10.79 11.96
N HIS A 249 23.38 -11.40 11.04
CA HIS A 249 23.68 -11.47 9.62
C HIS A 249 22.49 -10.90 8.85
N GLN A 250 22.39 -9.58 8.79
CA GLN A 250 21.51 -8.87 7.86
C GLN A 250 21.95 -9.20 6.43
N ARG A 251 21.46 -10.30 5.85
CA ARG A 251 21.51 -10.48 4.41
C ARG A 251 20.47 -9.56 3.79
N GLN A 252 20.95 -8.62 2.96
CA GLN A 252 20.10 -7.83 2.08
C GLN A 252 19.22 -8.78 1.27
N SER A 253 17.90 -8.58 1.34
CA SER A 253 16.96 -9.28 0.49
C SER A 253 17.39 -9.09 -0.96
N ARG A 254 17.67 -10.18 -1.69
CA ARG A 254 17.85 -10.14 -3.16
C ARG A 254 16.53 -9.87 -3.91
N THR A 255 15.50 -9.44 -3.21
CA THR A 255 14.23 -9.03 -3.79
C THR A 255 14.39 -7.65 -4.39
N VAL A 256 14.64 -7.62 -5.71
CA VAL A 256 14.44 -6.43 -6.54
C VAL A 256 12.95 -6.09 -6.47
N HIS A 257 12.57 -5.05 -5.74
CA HIS A 257 11.23 -4.46 -5.86
C HIS A 257 11.18 -3.52 -7.08
N PRO A 258 10.01 -3.24 -7.69
CA PRO A 258 8.65 -3.60 -7.28
C PRO A 258 7.81 -4.25 -8.40
N ASP A 259 6.93 -5.22 -8.08
CA ASP A 259 5.76 -5.48 -8.94
C ASP A 259 4.53 -5.81 -8.07
N PRO A 260 3.36 -5.22 -8.36
CA PRO A 260 2.10 -5.58 -7.73
C PRO A 260 1.55 -6.81 -8.46
N LEU A 261 1.47 -7.93 -7.75
CA LEU A 261 0.81 -9.21 -8.11
C LEU A 261 1.78 -10.41 -8.02
N GLN A 262 2.15 -10.76 -6.79
CA GLN A 262 2.13 -12.16 -6.37
C GLN A 262 2.05 -12.15 -4.85
N GLY A 263 0.96 -12.71 -4.30
CA GLY A 263 0.98 -13.13 -2.89
C GLY A 263 2.13 -14.11 -2.68
N MET A 264 2.48 -14.37 -1.42
CA MET A 264 3.41 -15.43 -1.03
C MET A 264 2.97 -16.74 -1.73
N GLY A 265 3.60 -17.07 -2.86
CA GLY A 265 3.30 -18.28 -3.61
C GLY A 265 3.81 -19.48 -2.83
N LEU A 266 3.11 -20.61 -2.93
CA LEU A 266 3.65 -21.90 -2.49
C LEU A 266 4.92 -22.17 -3.31
N CYS A 267 6.04 -22.42 -2.64
CA CYS A 267 7.24 -22.93 -3.29
C CYS A 267 6.94 -24.29 -3.93
N ASP A 268 7.60 -24.60 -5.04
CA ASP A 268 7.51 -25.92 -5.67
C ASP A 268 7.85 -27.00 -4.63
N GLY A 269 6.94 -27.97 -4.48
CA GLY A 269 6.96 -28.92 -3.38
C GLY A 269 8.29 -29.68 -3.28
N LEU A 270 8.70 -29.98 -2.06
CA LEU A 270 9.79 -30.92 -1.79
C LEU A 270 9.49 -32.23 -2.54
N PRO A 271 10.36 -32.69 -3.46
CA PRO A 271 10.10 -33.85 -4.32
C PRO A 271 9.89 -35.16 -3.55
N GLU A 272 10.20 -35.18 -2.25
CA GLU A 272 10.14 -36.35 -1.38
C GLU A 272 8.86 -36.46 -0.54
N LEU A 273 7.95 -35.48 -0.63
CA LEU A 273 6.72 -35.49 0.17
C LEU A 273 5.56 -36.16 -0.59
N PRO A 274 5.04 -37.31 -0.13
CA PRO A 274 3.83 -37.88 -0.68
C PRO A 274 2.67 -36.89 -0.47
N GLY A 275 1.85 -36.69 -1.51
CA GLY A 275 0.71 -35.78 -1.48
C GLY A 275 -0.23 -36.03 -0.30
N THR A 276 -0.86 -34.95 0.17
CA THR A 276 -1.75 -34.95 1.34
C THR A 276 -2.83 -36.03 1.21
N ARG A 277 -2.78 -37.06 2.07
CA ARG A 277 -3.89 -38.02 2.19
C ARG A 277 -5.03 -37.33 2.93
N GLN A 278 -6.10 -37.03 2.21
CA GLN A 278 -7.37 -36.63 2.83
C GLN A 278 -7.90 -37.82 3.64
N LEU A 279 -7.79 -37.75 4.97
CA LEU A 279 -8.69 -38.52 5.84
C LEU A 279 -9.99 -37.72 5.93
N ALA A 280 -10.77 -37.75 4.85
CA ALA A 280 -12.16 -37.33 4.91
C ALA A 280 -12.88 -38.35 5.79
N ALA A 281 -13.23 -37.97 7.02
CA ALA A 281 -14.24 -38.69 7.77
C ALA A 281 -15.52 -38.67 6.93
N ALA A 282 -15.92 -39.83 6.43
CA ALA A 282 -17.16 -39.99 5.69
C ALA A 282 -18.32 -39.53 6.59
N LEU A 283 -18.93 -38.40 6.23
CA LEU A 283 -20.19 -37.97 6.82
C LEU A 283 -21.28 -38.82 6.17
N PRO A 284 -22.07 -39.61 6.94
CA PRO A 284 -23.22 -40.29 6.38
C PRO A 284 -24.24 -39.24 5.94
N LEU A 285 -24.60 -39.28 4.67
CA LEU A 285 -25.73 -38.55 4.12
C LEU A 285 -26.99 -39.39 4.40
N ASP A 286 -27.68 -39.10 5.49
CA ASP A 286 -29.09 -39.47 5.64
C ASP A 286 -29.91 -38.18 5.85
N LEU A 287 -30.69 -37.88 4.80
CA LEU A 287 -31.88 -37.02 4.61
C LEU A 287 -31.89 -35.59 5.20
#